data_AF-A0A431IGM7-F1
#
_entry.id   AF-A0A431IGM7-F1
#
_cell.length_a   1.000
_cell.length_b   1.000
_cell.length_c   1.000
_cell.angle_alpha   90.00
_cell.angle_beta   90.00
_cell.angle_gamma   90.00
#
_symmetry.space_group_name_H-M   'P 1'
#
loop_
_entity.id
_entity.type
_entity.pdbx_description
1 polymer ?
#
loop_
_entity_poly.entity_id
_entity_poly.type
_entity_poly.pdbx_seq_one_letter_code
_entity_poly.pdbx_strand_id
1 'polypeptide(L)'
;MTDSSPPPLVLDDLAAPRFGPEAAEVVALGAALADDVELAPGRLVDDAIAKAGGLDDFGPDGWQEPLEVICRAYRTEAGLSRFGTVSIHAQLVQLLANRLLIAEVIRRHPQALEQEVRAPIVIAGLPRTGTTHLHNLMSADPSLRFLPYWESIEPAPAAGEPMFGDGSLAPRTARCDAAIDMAELWTPELKRMHEMSTWHAHEEIHLLAIDCSSMFFDTLAVIPSWREYYRTQDQTPHYRYLRTVLQVLQFLRGGDRWVLKSPQHLEQFGPLSTVFPDATVVVTHRDPAEVVVSMAT
;
A
#
# COMPACT_ATOMS: atom_id res chain seq x y z
N MET A 1 -20.46 13.65 33.60
CA MET A 1 -19.23 13.31 32.87
C MET A 1 -18.77 14.57 32.18
N THR A 2 -17.68 15.18 32.64
CA THR A 2 -17.02 16.25 31.88
C THR A 2 -16.39 15.59 30.66
N ASP A 3 -16.81 15.99 29.46
CA ASP A 3 -16.22 15.54 28.21
C ASP A 3 -14.72 15.91 28.24
N SER A 4 -13.86 14.91 28.36
CA SER A 4 -12.41 15.04 28.41
C SER A 4 -11.78 14.99 27.02
N SER A 5 -12.60 15.12 25.97
CA SER A 5 -12.11 15.13 24.60
C SER A 5 -11.21 16.35 24.38
N PRO A 6 -10.05 16.18 23.71
CA PRO A 6 -9.22 17.32 23.34
C PRO A 6 -10.01 18.33 22.50
N PRO A 7 -9.69 19.64 22.56
CA PRO A 7 -10.36 20.63 21.76
C PRO A 7 -10.23 20.30 20.25
N PRO A 8 -11.22 20.69 19.42
CA PRO A 8 -11.16 20.49 17.98
C PRO A 8 -9.90 21.14 17.40
N LEU A 9 -9.17 20.37 16.59
CA LEU A 9 -8.08 20.89 15.78
C LEU A 9 -8.67 21.48 14.50
N VAL A 10 -8.30 22.71 14.17
CA VAL A 10 -8.71 23.38 12.93
C VAL A 10 -7.47 23.55 12.07
N LEU A 11 -7.46 22.90 10.90
CA LEU A 11 -6.42 23.06 9.88
C LEU A 11 -6.90 24.11 8.86
N ASP A 12 -6.28 25.28 8.88
CA ASP A 12 -6.60 26.44 8.01
C ASP A 12 -5.65 26.57 6.81
N ASP A 13 -4.74 25.61 6.64
CA ASP A 13 -3.63 25.65 5.70
C ASP A 13 -3.59 24.44 4.75
N LEU A 14 -4.64 23.61 4.67
CA LEU A 14 -4.68 22.42 3.79
C LEU A 14 -4.36 22.73 2.32
N ALA A 15 -4.75 23.91 1.83
CA ALA A 15 -4.45 24.34 0.46
C ALA A 15 -3.03 24.89 0.27
N ALA A 16 -2.36 25.30 1.36
CA ALA A 16 -1.00 25.83 1.37
C ALA A 16 -0.31 25.44 2.70
N PRO A 17 0.09 24.15 2.87
CA PRO A 17 0.51 23.63 4.15
C PRO A 17 1.67 24.39 4.77
N ARG A 18 1.57 24.69 6.07
CA ARG A 18 2.60 25.36 6.86
C ARG A 18 3.29 24.33 7.74
N PHE A 19 4.48 23.94 7.34
CA PHE A 19 5.29 22.98 8.08
C PHE A 19 6.03 23.65 9.24
N GLY A 20 6.23 22.92 10.33
CA GLY A 20 7.20 23.29 11.36
C GLY A 20 8.62 23.39 10.78
N PRO A 21 9.58 24.06 11.45
CA PRO A 21 10.90 24.35 10.89
C PRO A 21 11.65 23.13 10.36
N GLU A 22 11.64 22.03 11.11
CA GLU A 22 12.32 20.78 10.75
C GLU A 22 11.67 20.11 9.53
N ALA A 23 10.33 19.99 9.53
CA ALA A 23 9.58 19.47 8.39
C ALA A 23 9.75 20.34 7.13
N ALA A 24 9.83 21.68 7.29
CA ALA A 24 10.03 22.60 6.18
C ALA A 24 11.40 22.39 5.51
N GLU A 25 12.45 22.11 6.29
CA GLU A 25 13.79 21.80 5.76
C GLU A 25 13.77 20.50 4.94
N VAL A 26 13.14 19.45 5.47
CA VAL A 26 12.99 18.16 4.77
C VAL A 26 12.22 18.32 3.46
N VAL A 27 11.08 19.03 3.49
CA VAL A 27 10.27 19.31 2.29
C VAL A 27 11.07 20.12 1.26
N ALA A 28 11.84 21.11 1.70
CA ALA A 28 12.68 21.92 0.82
C ALA A 28 13.81 21.10 0.16
N LEU A 29 14.49 20.24 0.95
CA LEU A 29 15.54 19.36 0.45
C LEU A 29 14.98 18.36 -0.56
N GLY A 30 13.84 17.73 -0.25
CA GLY A 30 13.17 16.83 -1.19
C GLY A 30 12.72 17.55 -2.46
N ALA A 31 12.17 18.76 -2.35
CA ALA A 31 11.76 19.56 -3.51
C ALA A 31 12.92 19.98 -4.42
N ALA A 32 14.16 20.02 -3.92
CA ALA A 32 15.34 20.28 -4.72
C ALA A 32 15.66 19.13 -5.69
N LEU A 33 15.29 17.89 -5.35
CA LEU A 33 15.48 16.70 -6.18
C LEU A 33 14.43 16.53 -7.28
N ALA A 34 13.44 17.43 -7.33
CA ALA A 34 12.29 17.28 -8.25
C ALA A 34 12.69 17.32 -9.73
N ASP A 35 13.79 17.97 -10.07
CA ASP A 35 14.27 18.03 -11.46
C ASP A 35 15.09 16.77 -11.84
N ASP A 36 15.49 15.95 -10.86
CA ASP A 36 16.24 14.70 -11.07
C ASP A 36 15.33 13.48 -11.25
N VAL A 37 14.04 13.61 -10.90
CA VAL A 37 13.04 12.54 -10.98
C VAL A 37 12.06 12.78 -12.11
N GLU A 38 11.48 11.70 -12.62
CA GLU A 38 10.43 11.78 -13.63
C GLU A 38 9.33 10.77 -13.33
N LEU A 39 8.08 11.17 -13.47
CA LEU A 39 6.93 10.27 -13.42
C LEU A 39 6.69 9.67 -14.80
N ALA A 40 7.70 9.00 -15.36
CA ALA A 40 7.65 8.34 -16.66
C ALA A 40 7.93 6.84 -16.49
N PRO A 41 7.17 5.94 -17.13
CA PRO A 41 7.32 4.49 -16.94
C PRO A 41 8.76 3.99 -17.11
N GLY A 42 9.43 4.39 -18.20
CA GLY A 42 10.82 3.98 -18.45
C GLY A 42 11.78 4.42 -17.35
N ARG A 43 11.68 5.68 -16.89
CA ARG A 43 12.53 6.19 -15.81
C ARG A 43 12.28 5.47 -14.49
N LEU A 44 11.01 5.24 -14.15
CA LEU A 44 10.62 4.50 -12.94
C LEU A 44 11.12 3.06 -12.97
N VAL A 45 11.10 2.41 -14.13
CA VAL A 45 11.66 1.07 -14.34
C VAL A 45 13.17 1.06 -14.12
N ASP A 46 13.91 1.99 -14.72
CA ASP A 46 15.37 2.09 -14.55
C ASP A 46 15.75 2.30 -13.07
N ASP A 47 15.07 3.21 -12.38
CA ASP A 47 15.31 3.50 -10.96
C ASP A 47 14.90 2.31 -10.06
N ALA A 48 13.86 1.56 -10.42
CA ALA A 48 13.46 0.35 -9.72
C ALA A 48 14.48 -0.79 -9.88
N ILE A 49 15.03 -0.99 -11.09
CA ILE A 49 16.11 -1.95 -11.36
C ILE A 49 17.32 -1.59 -10.49
N ALA A 50 17.72 -0.31 -10.49
CA ALA A 50 18.83 0.15 -9.67
C ALA A 50 18.59 -0.10 -8.17
N LYS A 51 17.40 0.23 -7.67
CA LYS A 51 17.00 -0.01 -6.28
C LYS A 51 16.95 -1.49 -5.91
N ALA A 52 16.56 -2.36 -6.84
CA ALA A 52 16.49 -3.80 -6.65
C ALA A 52 17.84 -4.52 -6.82
N GLY A 53 18.95 -3.79 -6.89
CA GLY A 53 20.29 -4.36 -7.03
C GLY A 53 20.60 -4.89 -8.43
N GLY A 54 19.96 -4.33 -9.46
CA GLY A 54 20.17 -4.67 -10.86
C GLY A 54 19.27 -5.80 -11.39
N LEU A 55 18.26 -6.23 -10.64
CA LEU A 55 17.24 -7.16 -11.14
C LEU A 55 16.37 -6.49 -12.20
N ASP A 56 16.10 -7.18 -13.31
CA ASP A 56 15.33 -6.65 -14.46
C ASP A 56 14.16 -7.55 -14.89
N ASP A 57 13.96 -8.71 -14.24
CA ASP A 57 12.82 -9.59 -14.45
C ASP A 57 11.64 -9.20 -13.55
N PHE A 58 10.67 -8.47 -14.12
CA PHE A 58 9.43 -8.06 -13.44
C PHE A 58 8.37 -9.18 -13.37
N GLY A 59 8.69 -10.39 -13.79
CA GLY A 59 7.73 -11.49 -13.86
C GLY A 59 6.65 -11.26 -14.93
N PRO A 60 5.42 -11.78 -14.74
CA PRO A 60 4.36 -11.69 -15.74
C PRO A 60 4.01 -10.25 -16.15
N ASP A 61 3.65 -10.08 -17.43
CA ASP A 61 3.13 -8.83 -17.99
C ASP A 61 1.73 -8.47 -17.45
N GLY A 62 1.29 -7.24 -17.74
CA GLY A 62 -0.04 -6.71 -17.43
C GLY A 62 -0.03 -5.47 -16.53
N TRP A 63 1.10 -5.16 -15.92
CA TRP A 63 1.30 -3.97 -15.07
C TRP A 63 1.72 -2.73 -15.87
N GLN A 64 2.28 -2.92 -17.07
CA GLN A 64 2.87 -1.85 -17.87
C GLN A 64 1.84 -0.81 -18.32
N GLU A 65 0.72 -1.24 -18.90
CA GLU A 65 -0.34 -0.32 -19.35
C GLU A 65 -0.96 0.47 -18.18
N PRO A 66 -1.36 -0.16 -17.04
CA PRO A 66 -1.79 0.59 -15.87
C PRO A 66 -0.75 1.61 -15.38
N LEU A 67 0.55 1.26 -15.40
CA LEU A 67 1.62 2.19 -15.01
C LEU A 67 1.66 3.43 -15.93
N GLU A 68 1.47 3.26 -17.24
CA GLU A 68 1.37 4.38 -18.18
C GLU A 68 0.22 5.32 -17.84
N VAL A 69 -0.95 4.76 -17.50
CA VAL A 69 -2.14 5.52 -17.09
C VAL A 69 -1.88 6.28 -15.80
N ILE A 70 -1.32 5.62 -14.77
CA ILE A 70 -0.98 6.22 -13.47
C ILE A 70 0.00 7.38 -13.66
N CYS A 71 1.10 7.14 -14.38
CA CYS A 71 2.11 8.15 -14.67
C CYS A 71 1.51 9.36 -15.38
N ARG A 72 0.69 9.14 -16.42
CA ARG A 72 0.02 10.21 -17.14
C ARG A 72 -0.89 11.01 -16.21
N ALA A 73 -1.74 10.33 -15.43
CA ALA A 73 -2.71 10.99 -14.55
C ALA A 73 -2.01 11.86 -13.49
N TYR A 74 -0.94 11.36 -12.85
CA TYR A 74 -0.17 12.19 -11.92
C TYR A 74 0.49 13.39 -12.59
N ARG A 75 0.99 13.27 -13.82
CA ARG A 75 1.60 14.39 -14.54
C ARG A 75 0.59 15.45 -14.98
N THR A 76 -0.63 15.06 -15.34
CA THR A 76 -1.60 15.97 -15.98
C THR A 76 -2.74 16.44 -15.09
N GLU A 77 -3.05 15.73 -14.01
CA GLU A 77 -4.27 15.95 -13.21
C GLU A 77 -3.97 16.26 -11.74
N ALA A 78 -2.93 15.66 -11.16
CA ALA A 78 -2.73 15.64 -9.72
C ALA A 78 -2.30 16.98 -9.09
N GLY A 79 -1.80 17.94 -9.88
CA GLY A 79 -1.34 19.23 -9.37
C GLY A 79 -0.22 19.13 -8.33
N LEU A 80 0.68 18.15 -8.48
CA LEU A 80 1.71 17.83 -7.49
C LEU A 80 2.65 19.03 -7.25
N SER A 81 3.00 19.25 -5.98
CA SER A 81 4.12 20.10 -5.62
C SER A 81 5.45 19.45 -6.04
N ARG A 82 6.54 20.21 -6.05
CA ARG A 82 7.89 19.66 -6.32
C ARG A 82 8.23 18.50 -5.40
N PHE A 83 7.97 18.66 -4.10
CA PHE A 83 8.13 17.57 -3.13
C PHE A 83 7.19 16.40 -3.42
N GLY A 84 5.92 16.68 -3.74
CA GLY A 84 4.93 15.66 -4.10
C GLY A 84 5.37 14.81 -5.30
N THR A 85 5.98 15.41 -6.33
CA THR A 85 6.55 14.67 -7.47
C THR A 85 7.62 13.68 -7.02
N VAL A 86 8.53 14.10 -6.13
CA VAL A 86 9.57 13.23 -5.57
C VAL A 86 8.96 12.12 -4.71
N SER A 87 7.97 12.43 -3.88
CA SER A 87 7.28 11.44 -3.04
C SER A 87 6.52 10.39 -3.86
N ILE A 88 5.81 10.79 -4.92
CA ILE A 88 5.10 9.86 -5.80
C ILE A 88 6.09 9.02 -6.61
N HIS A 89 7.16 9.63 -7.14
CA HIS A 89 8.20 8.90 -7.84
C HIS A 89 8.82 7.82 -6.94
N ALA A 90 9.22 8.17 -5.72
CA ALA A 90 9.80 7.22 -4.77
C ALA A 90 8.84 6.06 -4.43
N GLN A 91 7.54 6.34 -4.28
CA GLN A 91 6.52 5.31 -4.03
C GLN A 91 6.36 4.36 -5.23
N LEU A 92 6.27 4.88 -6.46
CA LEU A 92 6.16 4.05 -7.66
C LEU A 92 7.42 3.20 -7.87
N VAL A 93 8.61 3.77 -7.65
CA VAL A 93 9.88 3.02 -7.69
C VAL A 93 9.91 1.91 -6.64
N GLN A 94 9.41 2.16 -5.42
CA GLN A 94 9.31 1.13 -4.38
C GLN A 94 8.38 -0.02 -4.79
N LEU A 95 7.22 0.27 -5.37
CA LEU A 95 6.27 -0.75 -5.85
C LEU A 95 6.88 -1.62 -6.95
N LEU A 96 7.57 -0.99 -7.92
CA LEU A 96 8.26 -1.71 -9.00
C LEU A 96 9.46 -2.51 -8.49
N ALA A 97 10.23 -1.98 -7.54
CA ALA A 97 11.31 -2.72 -6.90
C ALA A 97 10.77 -3.93 -6.12
N ASN A 98 9.65 -3.80 -5.43
CA ASN A 98 8.99 -4.93 -4.78
C ASN A 98 8.58 -6.01 -5.78
N ARG A 99 8.08 -5.62 -6.96
CA ARG A 99 7.75 -6.56 -8.03
C ARG A 99 8.97 -7.39 -8.45
N LEU A 100 10.11 -6.73 -8.67
CA LEU A 100 11.40 -7.39 -8.99
C LEU A 100 11.84 -8.34 -7.87
N LEU A 101 11.78 -7.90 -6.61
CA LEU A 101 12.20 -8.70 -5.47
C LEU A 101 11.28 -9.91 -5.24
N ILE A 102 9.97 -9.78 -5.48
CA ILE A 102 9.01 -10.90 -5.44
C ILE A 102 9.32 -11.91 -6.56
N ALA A 103 9.55 -11.42 -7.78
CA ALA A 103 9.93 -12.28 -8.90
C ALA A 103 11.24 -13.05 -8.60
N GLU A 104 12.22 -12.39 -7.98
CA GLU A 104 13.47 -13.03 -7.55
C GLU A 104 13.25 -14.09 -6.46
N VAL A 105 12.36 -13.85 -5.49
CA VAL A 105 11.99 -14.87 -4.49
C VAL A 105 11.39 -16.09 -5.19
N ILE A 106 10.45 -15.90 -6.12
CA ILE A 106 9.82 -16.99 -6.88
C ILE A 106 10.85 -17.74 -7.73
N ARG A 107 11.76 -17.02 -8.41
CA ARG A 107 12.80 -17.60 -9.24
C ARG A 107 13.75 -18.49 -8.42
N ARG A 108 14.13 -18.04 -7.22
CA ARG A 108 15.02 -18.79 -6.31
C ARG A 108 14.31 -19.90 -5.55
N HIS A 109 13.01 -19.73 -5.30
CA HIS A 109 12.20 -20.60 -4.46
C HIS A 109 10.83 -20.85 -5.12
N PRO A 110 10.78 -21.60 -6.24
CA PRO A 110 9.53 -21.84 -6.97
C PRO A 110 8.46 -22.53 -6.12
N GLN A 111 8.85 -23.30 -5.09
CA GLN A 111 7.95 -23.91 -4.11
C GLN A 111 7.13 -22.88 -3.30
N ALA A 112 7.50 -21.59 -3.31
CA ALA A 112 6.67 -20.54 -2.72
C ALA A 112 5.27 -20.52 -3.36
N LEU A 113 5.15 -20.85 -4.65
CA LEU A 113 3.88 -20.91 -5.37
C LEU A 113 3.03 -22.14 -5.01
N GLU A 114 3.60 -23.12 -4.29
CA GLU A 114 2.88 -24.30 -3.80
C GLU A 114 2.10 -24.01 -2.52
N GLN A 115 2.34 -22.85 -1.87
CA GLN A 115 1.57 -22.43 -0.69
C GLN A 115 0.08 -22.29 -1.04
N GLU A 116 -0.80 -22.82 -0.21
CA GLU A 116 -2.24 -22.63 -0.36
C GLU A 116 -2.70 -21.41 0.45
N VAL A 117 -3.37 -20.47 -0.21
CA VAL A 117 -4.08 -19.37 0.48
C VAL A 117 -5.46 -19.88 0.85
N ARG A 118 -5.57 -20.60 1.97
CA ARG A 118 -6.77 -21.36 2.33
C ARG A 118 -7.79 -20.50 3.07
N ALA A 119 -9.03 -20.47 2.58
CA ALA A 119 -10.21 -19.88 3.21
C ALA A 119 -9.93 -18.53 3.91
N PRO A 120 -9.40 -17.53 3.18
CA PRO A 120 -9.09 -16.23 3.74
C PRO A 120 -10.38 -15.55 4.25
N ILE A 121 -10.28 -14.85 5.36
CA ILE A 121 -11.35 -13.98 5.84
C ILE A 121 -11.08 -12.58 5.30
N VAL A 122 -12.03 -12.04 4.55
CA VAL A 122 -11.88 -10.75 3.87
C VAL A 122 -12.89 -9.77 4.44
N ILE A 123 -12.41 -8.74 5.10
CA ILE A 123 -13.24 -7.64 5.61
C ILE A 123 -13.40 -6.61 4.50
N ALA A 124 -14.65 -6.40 4.08
CA ALA A 124 -15.00 -5.40 3.08
C ALA A 124 -15.96 -4.37 3.69
N GLY A 125 -15.86 -3.12 3.25
CA GLY A 125 -16.73 -2.05 3.73
C GLY A 125 -16.18 -0.70 3.38
N LEU A 126 -17.05 0.31 3.41
CA LEU A 126 -16.61 1.69 3.23
C LEU A 126 -15.69 2.10 4.40
N PRO A 127 -14.79 3.08 4.19
CA PRO A 127 -14.14 3.74 5.30
C PRO A 127 -15.16 4.18 6.36
N ARG A 128 -14.74 4.24 7.63
CA ARG A 128 -15.59 4.72 8.75
C ARG A 128 -16.78 3.82 9.12
N THR A 129 -16.79 2.55 8.67
CA THR A 129 -17.80 1.53 9.04
C THR A 129 -17.33 0.56 10.14
N GLY A 130 -16.17 0.82 10.76
CA GLY A 130 -15.60 -0.04 11.81
C GLY A 130 -14.69 -1.17 11.31
N THR A 131 -14.36 -1.19 10.01
CA THR A 131 -13.44 -2.19 9.41
C THR A 131 -12.10 -2.29 10.15
N THR A 132 -11.47 -1.17 10.50
CA THR A 132 -10.20 -1.16 11.24
C THR A 132 -10.31 -1.79 12.63
N HIS A 133 -11.40 -1.52 13.36
CA HIS A 133 -11.62 -2.13 14.67
C HIS A 133 -11.80 -3.64 14.57
N LEU A 134 -12.63 -4.09 13.62
CA LEU A 134 -12.83 -5.51 13.35
C LEU A 134 -11.53 -6.19 12.93
N HIS A 135 -10.76 -5.57 12.03
CA HIS A 135 -9.48 -6.10 11.57
C HIS A 135 -8.52 -6.28 12.74
N ASN A 136 -8.33 -5.25 13.58
CA ASN A 136 -7.46 -5.35 14.75
C ASN A 136 -7.92 -6.42 15.75
N LEU A 137 -9.23 -6.57 15.97
CA LEU A 137 -9.78 -7.60 16.84
C LEU A 137 -9.46 -9.01 16.32
N MET A 138 -9.65 -9.24 15.02
CA MET A 138 -9.38 -10.53 14.39
C MET A 138 -7.89 -10.85 14.32
N SER A 139 -7.06 -9.83 14.04
CA SER A 139 -5.60 -9.95 13.98
C SER A 139 -4.94 -10.27 15.33
N ALA A 140 -5.69 -10.19 16.43
CA ALA A 140 -5.22 -10.65 17.75
C ALA A 140 -5.28 -12.19 17.90
N ASP A 141 -5.99 -12.90 17.03
CA ASP A 141 -6.03 -14.37 17.04
C ASP A 141 -4.71 -14.93 16.44
N PRO A 142 -3.90 -15.68 17.22
CA PRO A 142 -2.63 -16.22 16.72
C PRO A 142 -2.79 -17.29 15.63
N SER A 143 -4.00 -17.80 15.39
CA SER A 143 -4.31 -18.70 14.27
C SER A 143 -4.60 -17.99 12.96
N LEU A 144 -4.74 -16.65 12.98
CA LEU A 144 -4.95 -15.84 11.79
C LEU A 144 -3.67 -15.06 11.45
N ARG A 145 -3.32 -15.06 10.17
CA ARG A 145 -2.25 -14.25 9.62
C ARG A 145 -2.81 -12.93 9.11
N PHE A 146 -2.40 -11.83 9.73
CA PHE A 146 -2.64 -10.49 9.19
C PHE A 146 -1.39 -9.97 8.46
N LEU A 147 -1.58 -8.93 7.65
CA LEU A 147 -0.49 -8.23 6.97
C LEU A 147 0.01 -7.06 7.85
N PRO A 148 1.20 -7.12 8.48
CA PRO A 148 1.75 -5.97 9.18
C PRO A 148 2.17 -4.88 8.18
N TYR A 149 2.11 -3.61 8.59
CA TYR A 149 2.39 -2.47 7.71
C TYR A 149 3.75 -2.57 7.02
N TRP A 150 4.80 -2.93 7.76
CA TRP A 150 6.15 -3.08 7.19
C TRP A 150 6.20 -4.12 6.06
N GLU A 151 5.46 -5.22 6.17
CA GLU A 151 5.42 -6.30 5.17
C GLU A 151 4.58 -5.89 3.95
N SER A 152 3.65 -4.95 4.12
CA SER A 152 2.90 -4.37 3.01
C SER A 152 3.76 -3.46 2.13
N ILE A 153 4.72 -2.73 2.74
CA ILE A 153 5.62 -1.81 2.03
C ILE A 153 6.83 -2.54 1.44
N GLU A 154 7.37 -3.55 2.15
CA GLU A 154 8.52 -4.33 1.71
C GLU A 154 8.24 -5.84 1.87
N PRO A 155 7.45 -6.45 0.95
CA PRO A 155 7.02 -7.85 1.06
C PRO A 155 8.17 -8.85 0.88
N ALA A 156 9.22 -8.48 0.15
CA ALA A 156 10.40 -9.30 -0.11
C ALA A 156 11.68 -8.60 0.40
N PRO A 157 12.68 -9.37 0.87
CA PRO A 157 13.97 -8.82 1.31
C PRO A 157 14.74 -8.21 0.13
N ALA A 158 15.50 -7.15 0.38
CA ALA A 158 16.36 -6.54 -0.64
C ALA A 158 17.57 -7.45 -0.98
N ALA A 159 18.26 -7.14 -2.08
CA ALA A 159 19.46 -7.88 -2.48
C ALA A 159 20.52 -7.86 -1.35
N GLY A 160 21.01 -9.05 -0.98
CA GLY A 160 21.99 -9.21 0.10
C GLY A 160 21.40 -9.28 1.52
N GLU A 161 20.09 -9.03 1.69
CA GLU A 161 19.44 -9.22 2.99
C GLU A 161 19.11 -10.70 3.25
N PRO A 162 19.11 -11.15 4.52
CA PRO A 162 18.71 -12.50 4.87
C PRO A 162 17.25 -12.78 4.49
N MET A 163 17.01 -13.82 3.70
CA MET A 163 15.65 -14.20 3.31
C MET A 163 14.88 -14.94 4.40
N PHE A 164 15.58 -15.71 5.24
CA PHE A 164 15.02 -16.53 6.32
C PHE A 164 15.80 -16.35 7.62
N GLY A 165 15.20 -16.82 8.72
CA GLY A 165 15.80 -16.81 10.06
C GLY A 165 15.61 -15.49 10.81
N ASP A 166 16.10 -15.46 12.05
CA ASP A 166 15.79 -14.41 13.04
C ASP A 166 16.18 -12.99 12.58
N GLY A 167 17.18 -12.86 11.70
CA GLY A 167 17.64 -11.59 11.16
C GLY A 167 16.91 -11.09 9.90
N SER A 168 15.98 -11.86 9.34
CA SER A 168 15.33 -11.55 8.04
C SER A 168 14.34 -10.38 8.08
N LEU A 169 13.92 -9.97 9.28
CA LEU A 169 12.91 -8.92 9.46
C LEU A 169 13.55 -7.56 9.76
N ALA A 170 14.63 -7.56 10.55
CA ALA A 170 15.20 -6.35 11.15
C ALA A 170 15.50 -5.21 10.15
N PRO A 171 16.05 -5.47 8.94
CA PRO A 171 16.30 -4.39 7.98
C PRO A 171 15.03 -3.69 7.50
N ARG A 172 14.00 -4.47 7.17
CA ARG A 172 12.72 -3.98 6.63
C ARG A 172 11.89 -3.28 7.70
N THR A 173 11.84 -3.83 8.91
CA THR A 173 11.15 -3.19 10.04
C THR A 173 11.81 -1.89 10.43
N ALA A 174 13.15 -1.81 10.46
CA ALA A 174 13.87 -0.58 10.78
C ALA A 174 13.65 0.53 9.73
N ARG A 175 13.57 0.17 8.44
CA ARG A 175 13.19 1.11 7.38
C ARG A 175 11.75 1.60 7.52
N CYS A 176 10.84 0.70 7.90
CA CYS A 176 9.45 1.07 8.17
C CYS A 176 9.34 2.05 9.35
N ASP A 177 10.02 1.77 10.47
CA ASP A 177 10.07 2.68 11.63
C ASP A 177 10.58 4.07 11.21
N ALA A 178 11.69 4.14 10.47
CA ALA A 178 12.23 5.41 9.98
C ALA A 178 11.28 6.15 9.03
N ALA A 179 10.53 5.43 8.19
CA ALA A 179 9.54 6.03 7.30
C ALA A 179 8.33 6.57 8.06
N ILE A 180 7.90 5.89 9.13
CA ILE A 180 6.83 6.36 10.03
C ILE A 180 7.27 7.62 10.75
N ASP A 181 8.46 7.63 11.35
CA ASP A 181 9.02 8.80 12.05
C ASP A 181 9.09 10.02 11.12
N MET A 182 9.50 9.80 9.88
CA MET A 182 9.57 10.86 8.87
C MET A 182 8.17 11.35 8.45
N ALA A 183 7.19 10.45 8.33
CA ALA A 183 5.82 10.84 8.04
C ALA A 183 5.18 11.65 9.20
N GLU A 184 5.48 11.27 10.44
CA GLU A 184 5.02 12.02 11.62
C GLU A 184 5.60 13.45 11.65
N LEU A 185 6.80 13.66 11.14
CA LEU A 185 7.45 14.97 11.12
C LEU A 185 6.68 15.99 10.27
N TRP A 186 6.31 15.65 9.02
CA TRP A 186 5.61 16.57 8.12
C TRP A 186 4.08 16.47 8.16
N THR A 187 3.53 15.41 8.74
CA THR A 187 2.08 15.20 8.90
C THR A 187 1.71 14.74 10.32
N PRO A 188 2.04 15.53 11.37
CA PRO A 188 1.93 15.10 12.76
C PRO A 188 0.50 14.80 13.21
N GLU A 189 -0.49 15.41 12.56
CA GLU A 189 -1.90 15.26 12.91
C GLU A 189 -2.53 14.01 12.27
N LEU A 190 -1.83 13.36 11.33
CA LEU A 190 -2.31 12.13 10.67
C LEU A 190 -2.57 11.01 11.67
N LYS A 191 -1.75 10.89 12.73
CA LYS A 191 -1.91 9.87 13.77
C LYS A 191 -3.23 9.98 14.55
N ARG A 192 -3.90 11.15 14.53
CA ARG A 192 -5.25 11.31 15.09
C ARG A 192 -6.32 10.61 14.25
N MET A 193 -6.06 10.42 12.96
CA MET A 193 -6.99 9.85 11.99
C MET A 193 -6.65 8.40 11.66
N HIS A 194 -5.36 8.10 11.56
CA HIS A 194 -4.84 6.82 11.12
C HIS A 194 -3.51 6.52 11.83
N GLU A 195 -3.58 5.84 12.97
CA GLU A 195 -2.40 5.38 13.70
C GLU A 195 -1.72 4.25 12.91
N MET A 196 -0.48 4.51 12.46
CA MET A 196 0.36 3.54 11.78
C MET A 196 1.54 3.21 12.66
N SER A 197 1.73 1.93 12.93
CA SER A 197 2.95 1.41 13.52
C SER A 197 3.48 0.30 12.62
N THR A 198 4.76 -0.02 12.76
CA THR A 198 5.40 -1.09 11.99
C THR A 198 4.60 -2.39 12.00
N TRP A 199 3.98 -2.74 13.14
CA TRP A 199 3.20 -3.96 13.34
C TRP A 199 1.68 -3.80 13.22
N HIS A 200 1.21 -2.61 12.84
CA HIS A 200 -0.22 -2.36 12.63
C HIS A 200 -0.80 -3.33 11.59
N ALA A 201 -2.01 -3.86 11.84
CA ALA A 201 -2.71 -4.73 10.91
C ALA A 201 -3.21 -3.94 9.70
N HIS A 202 -2.43 -4.01 8.63
CA HIS A 202 -2.53 -3.15 7.46
C HIS A 202 -3.35 -3.79 6.33
N GLU A 203 -3.82 -2.92 5.43
CA GLU A 203 -4.51 -3.27 4.20
C GLU A 203 -3.55 -3.80 3.13
N GLU A 204 -4.00 -4.78 2.34
CA GLU A 204 -3.28 -5.28 1.17
C GLU A 204 -3.34 -4.35 -0.05
N ILE A 205 -3.82 -3.11 0.14
CA ILE A 205 -3.87 -2.05 -0.86
C ILE A 205 -2.50 -1.77 -1.51
N HIS A 206 -1.40 -1.89 -0.74
CA HIS A 206 -0.03 -1.78 -1.26
C HIS A 206 0.38 -3.02 -2.07
N LEU A 207 -0.04 -4.22 -1.67
CA LEU A 207 0.27 -5.44 -2.41
C LEU A 207 -0.41 -5.45 -3.79
N LEU A 208 -1.64 -4.97 -3.86
CA LEU A 208 -2.36 -4.74 -5.12
C LEU A 208 -1.71 -3.64 -5.97
N ALA A 209 -1.13 -2.63 -5.33
CA ALA A 209 -0.42 -1.55 -6.03
C ALA A 209 0.87 -2.02 -6.71
N ILE A 210 1.50 -3.12 -6.26
CA ILE A 210 2.68 -3.73 -6.90
C ILE A 210 2.36 -4.20 -8.34
N ASP A 211 1.11 -4.60 -8.59
CA ASP A 211 0.62 -4.96 -9.93
C ASP A 211 -0.08 -3.80 -10.64
N CYS A 212 0.10 -2.57 -10.12
CA CYS A 212 -0.52 -1.35 -10.62
C CYS A 212 -2.06 -1.43 -10.69
N SER A 213 -2.72 -2.05 -9.70
CA SER A 213 -4.18 -2.28 -9.67
C SER A 213 -4.75 -1.93 -8.30
N SER A 214 -4.66 -0.65 -7.94
CA SER A 214 -5.05 -0.23 -6.61
C SER A 214 -5.73 1.13 -6.57
N MET A 215 -6.75 1.27 -5.72
CA MET A 215 -7.27 2.58 -5.34
C MET A 215 -6.21 3.40 -4.59
N PHE A 216 -5.12 2.80 -4.09
CA PHE A 216 -4.00 3.50 -3.47
C PHE A 216 -3.56 4.76 -4.23
N PHE A 217 -3.54 4.72 -5.56
CA PHE A 217 -3.07 5.87 -6.33
C PHE A 217 -4.03 7.07 -6.26
N ASP A 218 -5.35 6.85 -6.12
CA ASP A 218 -6.34 7.94 -6.01
C ASP A 218 -6.52 8.45 -4.58
N THR A 219 -5.93 7.77 -3.58
CA THR A 219 -5.86 8.28 -2.20
C THR A 219 -4.72 9.26 -1.98
N LEU A 220 -3.69 9.24 -2.84
CA LEU A 220 -2.52 10.12 -2.76
C LEU A 220 -2.70 11.45 -3.48
N ALA A 221 -3.48 11.47 -4.56
CA ALA A 221 -3.82 12.70 -5.30
C ALA A 221 -5.12 12.54 -6.08
N VAL A 222 -5.68 13.68 -6.51
CA VAL A 222 -6.88 13.68 -7.36
C VAL A 222 -6.51 13.35 -8.80
N ILE A 223 -6.67 12.07 -9.18
CA ILE A 223 -6.36 11.52 -10.52
C ILE A 223 -7.57 10.80 -11.14
N PRO A 224 -8.62 11.52 -11.55
CA PRO A 224 -9.88 10.92 -12.03
C PRO A 224 -9.71 9.96 -13.22
N SER A 225 -8.76 10.20 -14.14
CA SER A 225 -8.55 9.30 -15.28
C SER A 225 -8.06 7.92 -14.85
N TRP A 226 -7.26 7.83 -13.79
CA TRP A 226 -6.84 6.55 -13.21
C TRP A 226 -8.04 5.80 -12.64
N ARG A 227 -8.86 6.49 -11.83
CA ARG A 227 -10.03 5.90 -11.20
C ARG A 227 -11.02 5.33 -12.21
N GLU A 228 -11.24 6.04 -13.32
CA GLU A 228 -12.11 5.57 -14.41
C GLU A 228 -11.50 4.35 -15.10
N TYR A 229 -10.22 4.41 -15.48
CA TYR A 229 -9.52 3.28 -16.07
C TYR A 229 -9.63 2.04 -15.17
N TYR A 230 -9.24 2.14 -13.90
CA TYR A 230 -9.30 1.07 -12.92
C TYR A 230 -10.70 0.41 -12.85
N ARG A 231 -11.77 1.20 -12.80
CA ARG A 231 -13.15 0.69 -12.69
C ARG A 231 -13.64 -0.05 -13.93
N THR A 232 -13.11 0.30 -15.10
CA THR A 232 -13.52 -0.29 -16.38
C THR A 232 -12.74 -1.55 -16.73
N GLN A 233 -11.60 -1.80 -16.09
CA GLN A 233 -10.77 -2.98 -16.34
C GLN A 233 -11.19 -4.19 -15.50
N ASP A 234 -10.99 -5.39 -16.04
CA ASP A 234 -11.10 -6.64 -15.27
C ASP A 234 -9.94 -6.74 -14.27
N GLN A 235 -10.26 -6.72 -12.96
CA GLN A 235 -9.26 -6.82 -11.90
C GLN A 235 -8.85 -8.26 -11.55
N THR A 236 -9.45 -9.29 -12.19
CA THR A 236 -9.16 -10.70 -11.90
C THR A 236 -7.68 -11.06 -12.03
N PRO A 237 -6.94 -10.65 -13.08
CA PRO A 237 -5.50 -10.90 -13.17
C PRO A 237 -4.72 -10.35 -11.97
N HIS A 238 -5.09 -9.16 -11.50
CA HIS A 238 -4.43 -8.50 -10.38
C HIS A 238 -4.74 -9.15 -9.04
N TYR A 239 -5.95 -9.68 -8.85
CA TYR A 239 -6.25 -10.53 -7.69
C TYR A 239 -5.49 -11.87 -7.74
N ARG A 240 -5.24 -12.43 -8.93
CA ARG A 240 -4.36 -13.60 -9.06
C ARG A 240 -2.92 -13.25 -8.66
N TYR A 241 -2.44 -12.06 -9.03
CA TYR A 241 -1.14 -11.59 -8.57
C TYR A 241 -1.12 -11.36 -7.05
N LEU A 242 -2.18 -10.78 -6.45
CA LEU A 242 -2.32 -10.68 -4.99
C LEU A 242 -2.19 -12.07 -4.35
N ARG A 243 -2.85 -13.11 -4.88
CA ARG A 243 -2.67 -14.49 -4.40
C ARG A 243 -1.20 -14.93 -4.46
N THR A 244 -0.51 -14.67 -5.57
CA THR A 244 0.92 -14.96 -5.70
C THR A 244 1.75 -14.26 -4.62
N VAL A 245 1.49 -12.98 -4.34
CA VAL A 245 2.19 -12.24 -3.28
C VAL A 245 1.90 -12.85 -1.91
N LEU A 246 0.64 -13.18 -1.60
CA LEU A 246 0.28 -13.84 -0.34
C LEU A 246 0.97 -15.20 -0.18
N GLN A 247 1.10 -15.98 -1.25
CA GLN A 247 1.85 -17.24 -1.26
C GLN A 247 3.34 -17.03 -0.94
N VAL A 248 3.97 -16.01 -1.53
CA VAL A 248 5.35 -15.62 -1.23
C VAL A 248 5.50 -15.21 0.23
N LEU A 249 4.58 -14.38 0.74
CA LEU A 249 4.58 -13.99 2.14
C LEU A 249 4.41 -15.20 3.08
N GLN A 250 3.50 -16.14 2.76
CA GLN A 250 3.33 -17.42 3.45
C GLN A 250 4.61 -18.22 3.50
N PHE A 251 5.28 -18.35 2.37
CA PHE A 251 6.54 -19.08 2.27
C PHE A 251 7.66 -18.44 3.12
N LEU A 252 7.75 -17.10 3.15
CA LEU A 252 8.79 -16.40 3.89
C LEU A 252 8.57 -16.41 5.41
N ARG A 253 7.32 -16.34 5.89
CA ARG A 253 7.02 -16.10 7.31
C ARG A 253 5.98 -17.02 7.97
N GLY A 254 5.41 -17.97 7.25
CA GLY A 254 4.44 -18.94 7.77
C GLY A 254 3.09 -18.33 8.17
N GLY A 255 2.16 -19.15 8.64
CA GLY A 255 0.75 -18.78 8.80
C GLY A 255 -0.03 -19.09 7.53
N ASP A 256 -1.17 -19.77 7.69
CA ASP A 256 -1.86 -20.49 6.62
C ASP A 256 -3.29 -19.97 6.36
N ARG A 257 -3.83 -19.15 7.27
CA ARG A 257 -5.16 -18.55 7.10
C ARG A 257 -5.10 -17.04 7.27
N TRP A 258 -5.36 -16.32 6.18
CA TRP A 258 -5.31 -14.86 6.19
C TRP A 258 -6.57 -14.22 6.78
N VAL A 259 -6.38 -13.11 7.47
CA VAL A 259 -7.36 -12.05 7.62
C VAL A 259 -6.90 -10.84 6.80
N LEU A 260 -7.70 -10.45 5.83
CA LEU A 260 -7.43 -9.37 4.87
C LEU A 260 -8.48 -8.28 5.00
N LYS A 261 -8.12 -7.06 4.64
CA LYS A 261 -9.01 -5.90 4.71
C LYS A 261 -8.50 -4.80 3.81
N SER A 262 -9.28 -4.43 2.81
CA SER A 262 -9.11 -3.17 2.07
C SER A 262 -10.47 -2.66 1.62
N PRO A 263 -10.69 -1.33 1.61
CA PRO A 263 -11.88 -0.74 1.02
C PRO A 263 -12.09 -1.18 -0.44
N GLN A 264 -11.00 -1.46 -1.17
CA GLN A 264 -11.02 -1.91 -2.57
C GLN A 264 -11.82 -3.20 -2.77
N HIS A 265 -11.85 -4.11 -1.79
CA HIS A 265 -12.60 -5.35 -1.90
C HIS A 265 -14.10 -5.12 -2.12
N LEU A 266 -14.63 -3.99 -1.64
CA LEU A 266 -16.03 -3.62 -1.84
C LEU A 266 -16.36 -3.36 -3.32
N GLU A 267 -15.38 -2.90 -4.11
CA GLU A 267 -15.52 -2.68 -5.55
C GLU A 267 -15.29 -3.96 -6.37
N GLN A 268 -14.78 -5.04 -5.76
CA GLN A 268 -14.14 -6.17 -6.48
C GLN A 268 -14.59 -7.56 -6.01
N PHE A 269 -15.84 -7.74 -5.58
CA PHE A 269 -16.35 -9.05 -5.17
C PHE A 269 -16.28 -10.12 -6.27
N GLY A 270 -16.43 -9.75 -7.54
CA GLY A 270 -16.30 -10.66 -8.69
C GLY A 270 -14.89 -11.26 -8.79
N PRO A 271 -13.86 -10.43 -9.02
CA PRO A 271 -12.45 -10.86 -8.99
C PRO A 271 -12.08 -11.62 -7.71
N LEU A 272 -12.49 -11.12 -6.54
CA LEU A 272 -12.22 -11.75 -5.25
C LEU A 272 -12.78 -13.18 -5.19
N SER A 273 -14.07 -13.37 -5.49
CA SER A 273 -14.71 -14.70 -5.46
C SER A 273 -14.18 -15.64 -6.54
N THR A 274 -13.67 -15.11 -7.66
CA THR A 274 -13.04 -15.90 -8.72
C THR A 274 -11.69 -16.45 -8.27
N VAL A 275 -10.88 -15.66 -7.56
CA VAL A 275 -9.53 -16.05 -7.15
C VAL A 275 -9.49 -16.79 -5.82
N PHE A 276 -10.39 -16.44 -4.90
CA PHE A 276 -10.54 -17.03 -3.56
C PHE A 276 -11.97 -17.55 -3.38
N PRO A 277 -12.35 -18.64 -4.06
CA PRO A 277 -13.72 -19.15 -4.04
C PRO A 277 -14.18 -19.69 -2.67
N ASP A 278 -13.24 -19.97 -1.78
CA ASP A 278 -13.45 -20.41 -0.40
C ASP A 278 -13.33 -19.27 0.62
N ALA A 279 -13.19 -18.01 0.17
CA ALA A 279 -13.11 -16.86 1.06
C ALA A 279 -14.40 -16.65 1.85
N THR A 280 -14.25 -16.24 3.11
CA THR A 280 -15.36 -15.71 3.92
C THR A 280 -15.31 -14.19 3.87
N VAL A 281 -16.32 -13.56 3.27
CA VAL A 281 -16.39 -12.10 3.18
C VAL A 281 -17.27 -11.53 4.30
N VAL A 282 -16.69 -10.67 5.13
CA VAL A 282 -17.41 -9.94 6.19
C VAL A 282 -17.63 -8.51 5.72
N VAL A 283 -18.89 -8.12 5.53
CA VAL A 283 -19.25 -6.77 5.07
C VAL A 283 -19.72 -5.91 6.25
N THR A 284 -19.00 -4.83 6.55
CA THR A 284 -19.41 -3.86 7.55
C THR A 284 -20.32 -2.79 6.94
N HIS A 285 -21.32 -2.36 7.68
CA HIS A 285 -22.32 -1.39 7.23
C HIS A 285 -22.43 -0.21 8.19
N ARG A 286 -22.63 0.98 7.63
CA ARG A 286 -23.00 2.22 8.31
C ARG A 286 -23.90 3.04 7.37
N ASP A 287 -24.66 3.98 7.90
CA ASP A 287 -25.41 4.94 7.08
C ASP A 287 -24.46 5.61 6.07
N PRO A 288 -24.71 5.47 4.75
CA PRO A 288 -23.84 6.05 3.72
C PRO A 288 -23.77 7.58 3.79
N ALA A 289 -24.82 8.26 4.25
CA ALA A 289 -24.78 9.71 4.42
C ALA A 289 -23.77 10.12 5.49
N GLU A 290 -23.73 9.41 6.62
CA GLU A 290 -22.74 9.64 7.68
C GLU A 290 -21.31 9.31 7.21
N VAL A 291 -21.16 8.25 6.40
CA VAL A 291 -19.85 7.89 5.84
C VAL A 291 -19.33 9.00 4.93
N VAL A 292 -20.15 9.51 4.01
CA VAL A 292 -19.76 10.59 3.09
C VAL A 292 -19.35 11.84 3.85
N VAL A 293 -20.15 12.26 4.85
CA VAL A 293 -19.80 13.41 5.69
C VAL A 293 -18.48 13.16 6.41
N SER A 294 -18.30 12.01 7.06
CA SER A 294 -17.06 11.67 7.78
C SER A 294 -15.84 11.52 6.88
N MET A 295 -15.99 11.27 5.58
CA MET A 295 -14.86 11.23 4.63
C MET A 295 -14.51 12.61 4.08
N ALA A 296 -15.46 13.55 4.08
CA ALA A 296 -15.26 14.90 3.56
C ALA A 296 -14.75 15.91 4.61
N THR A 297 -14.80 15.55 5.90
CA THR A 297 -14.43 16.40 7.05
C THR A 297 -13.36 15.74 7.89
#